data_AF-A0A8T0T5E2-F1
#
_entry.id   AF-A0A8T0T5E2-F1
#
_cell.length_a   1.000
_cell.length_b   1.000
_cell.length_c   1.000
_cell.angle_alpha   90.00
_cell.angle_beta   90.00
_cell.angle_gamma   90.00
#
_symmetry.space_group_name_H-M   'P 1'
#
loop_
_entity.id
_entity.type
_entity.pdbx_description
1 polymer ?
#
loop_
_entity_poly.entity_id
_entity_poly.type
_entity_poly.pdbx_seq_one_letter_code
_entity_poly.pdbx_strand_id
1 'polypeptide(L)'
;MVHQAQGQMVQEVAAGSLPAPPSRYVLREEDRPTGGVAAPVLAFPTVDLQRLAEPGDVEEAAKLRSALESWGLFAIMSNGIFRSPVHRVVTNAEKERLSVALFYSIDPEREIQPAGKLIDENHPALYKKVKIKEYIAGLYEHFSQGKMVIETAKI
;
A
#
# COMPACT_ATOMS: atom_id res chain seq x y z
N MET A 1 20.57 2.70 26.82
CA MET A 1 20.28 4.07 27.25
C MET A 1 19.21 4.63 26.32
N VAL A 2 17.94 4.55 26.74
CA VAL A 2 16.77 4.83 25.89
C VAL A 2 16.41 6.31 26.05
N HIS A 3 16.41 7.08 24.97
CA HIS A 3 16.19 8.52 24.99
C HIS A 3 14.69 8.81 25.10
N GLN A 4 14.29 9.67 26.05
CA GLN A 4 12.89 9.98 26.46
C GLN A 4 11.92 10.48 25.35
N ALA A 5 12.35 10.59 24.09
CA ALA A 5 11.56 11.10 22.97
C ALA A 5 10.99 10.01 22.04
N GLN A 6 10.88 8.77 22.52
CA GLN A 6 10.37 7.61 21.75
C GLN A 6 8.87 7.32 21.97
N GLY A 7 8.16 8.09 22.80
CA GLY A 7 6.80 7.76 23.23
C GLY A 7 5.65 8.60 22.66
N GLN A 8 5.91 9.61 21.82
CA GLN A 8 4.83 10.53 21.39
C GLN A 8 4.16 10.08 20.09
N MET A 9 2.83 10.07 20.08
CA MET A 9 2.04 9.75 18.89
C MET A 9 2.09 10.90 17.88
N VAL A 10 2.00 10.57 16.59
CA VAL A 10 1.98 11.56 15.48
C VAL A 10 0.89 12.64 15.69
N GLN A 11 -0.21 12.27 16.33
CA GLN A 11 -1.31 13.18 16.68
C GLN A 11 -0.91 14.23 17.71
N GLU A 12 -0.08 13.87 18.69
CA GLU A 12 0.43 14.79 19.72
C GLU A 12 1.44 15.78 19.13
N VAL A 13 2.25 15.32 18.17
CA VAL A 13 3.16 16.18 17.39
C VAL A 13 2.36 17.15 16.52
N ALA A 14 1.31 16.69 15.87
CA ALA A 14 0.44 17.51 15.02
C ALA A 14 -0.41 18.52 15.82
N ALA A 15 -0.74 18.21 17.08
CA ALA A 15 -1.46 19.11 18.00
C ALA A 15 -0.62 20.30 18.50
N GLY A 16 0.62 20.48 18.01
CA GLY A 16 1.46 21.63 18.34
C GLY A 16 2.28 21.47 19.62
N SER A 17 2.31 20.27 20.21
CA SER A 17 3.05 19.98 21.45
C SER A 17 4.57 20.04 21.27
N LEU A 18 5.05 20.01 20.02
CA LEU A 18 6.46 20.19 19.67
C LEU A 18 6.62 21.43 18.78
N PRO A 19 7.64 22.27 19.04
CA PRO A 19 7.91 23.46 18.22
C PRO A 19 8.33 23.10 16.79
N ALA A 20 8.85 21.88 16.57
CA ALA A 20 9.16 21.32 15.26
C ALA A 20 9.21 19.77 15.34
N PRO A 21 8.97 19.05 14.24
CA PRO A 21 9.19 17.60 14.17
C PRO A 21 10.64 17.25 14.54
N PRO A 22 10.89 16.14 15.27
CA PRO A 22 12.25 15.72 15.58
C PRO A 22 13.09 15.57 14.30
N SER A 23 14.33 16.04 14.32
CA SER A 23 15.23 16.13 13.14
C SER A 23 15.41 14.82 12.39
N ARG A 24 15.34 13.67 13.08
CA ARG A 24 15.37 12.33 12.45
C ARG A 24 14.20 12.03 11.49
N TYR A 25 13.09 12.76 11.60
CA TYR A 25 11.93 12.68 10.70
C TYR A 25 11.92 13.79 9.65
N VAL A 26 12.84 14.75 9.75
CA VAL A 26 12.99 15.87 8.82
C VAL A 26 14.12 15.54 7.86
N LEU A 27 13.78 15.08 6.66
CA LEU A 27 14.76 14.93 5.58
C LEU A 27 14.97 16.29 4.92
N ARG A 28 16.20 16.81 4.99
CA ARG A 28 16.54 18.10 4.36
C ARG A 28 16.47 17.98 2.84
N GLU A 29 16.29 19.10 2.17
CA GLU A 29 16.10 19.12 0.72
C GLU A 29 17.35 18.65 -0.02
N GLU A 30 18.53 19.04 0.48
CA GLU A 30 19.85 18.60 0.01
C GLU A 30 20.13 17.11 0.23
N ASP A 31 19.51 16.51 1.26
CA ASP A 31 19.65 15.09 1.61
C ASP A 31 18.56 14.23 0.94
N ARG A 32 17.62 14.87 0.22
CA ARG A 32 16.59 14.16 -0.52
C ARG A 32 17.27 13.42 -1.67
N PRO A 33 16.95 12.14 -1.90
CA PRO A 33 17.42 11.45 -3.09
C PRO A 33 16.97 12.23 -4.34
N THR A 34 17.90 12.97 -4.95
CA THR A 34 17.72 13.57 -6.27
C THR A 34 17.75 12.43 -7.26
N GLY A 35 16.58 11.88 -7.59
CA GLY A 35 16.43 10.69 -8.42
C GLY A 35 17.23 10.79 -9.73
N GLY A 36 18.44 10.24 -9.73
CA GLY A 36 19.27 9.95 -10.91
C GLY A 36 18.98 8.56 -11.49
N VAL A 37 17.79 8.03 -11.24
CA VAL A 37 17.20 6.96 -12.03
C VAL A 37 15.75 7.35 -12.16
N ALA A 38 15.30 7.63 -13.39
CA ALA A 38 13.88 7.68 -13.67
C ALA A 38 13.30 6.34 -13.22
N ALA A 39 12.64 6.32 -12.05
CA ALA A 39 11.76 5.21 -11.73
C ALA A 39 10.83 5.09 -12.95
N PRO A 40 10.65 3.90 -13.53
CA PRO A 40 9.71 3.75 -14.62
C PRO A 40 8.41 4.39 -14.17
N VAL A 41 7.85 5.28 -15.00
CA VAL A 41 6.57 5.92 -14.71
C VAL A 41 5.57 4.79 -14.56
N LEU A 42 5.31 4.38 -13.33
CA LEU A 42 4.26 3.43 -13.02
C LEU A 42 2.96 4.18 -13.31
N ALA A 43 2.35 3.87 -14.44
CA ALA A 43 1.07 4.42 -14.84
C ALA A 43 0.01 3.89 -13.88
N PHE A 44 -0.29 4.66 -12.83
CA PHE A 44 -1.37 4.35 -11.91
C PHE A 44 -2.69 4.41 -12.66
N PRO A 45 -3.51 3.35 -12.68
CA PRO A 45 -4.80 3.37 -13.35
C PRO A 45 -5.69 4.40 -12.63
N THR A 46 -5.98 5.50 -13.32
CA THR A 46 -6.99 6.48 -12.89
C THR A 46 -8.31 6.07 -13.52
N VAL A 47 -9.29 5.72 -12.69
CA VAL A 47 -10.62 5.28 -13.14
C VAL A 47 -11.59 6.45 -13.01
N ASP A 48 -12.24 6.80 -14.11
CA ASP A 48 -13.32 7.79 -14.13
C ASP A 48 -14.67 7.11 -13.81
N LEU A 49 -15.22 7.41 -12.64
CA LEU A 49 -16.43 6.76 -12.13
C LEU A 49 -17.69 7.17 -12.90
N GLN A 50 -17.71 8.38 -13.50
CA GLN A 50 -18.85 8.83 -14.27
C GLN A 50 -18.94 8.04 -15.59
N ARG A 51 -17.79 7.87 -16.24
CA ARG A 51 -17.68 7.09 -17.48
C ARG A 51 -17.88 5.60 -17.25
N LEU A 52 -17.39 5.06 -16.13
CA LEU A 52 -17.62 3.67 -15.76
C LEU A 52 -19.11 3.35 -15.53
N ALA A 53 -19.88 4.32 -15.04
CA ALA A 53 -21.32 4.15 -14.79
C ALA A 53 -22.15 4.12 -16.10
N GLU A 54 -21.58 4.57 -17.22
CA GLU A 54 -22.20 4.46 -18.53
C GLU A 54 -22.07 3.03 -19.08
N PRO A 55 -23.17 2.36 -19.45
CA PRO A 55 -23.11 1.01 -19.98
C PRO A 55 -22.33 0.97 -21.30
N GLY A 56 -21.17 0.32 -21.30
CA GLY A 56 -20.39 0.06 -22.53
C GLY A 56 -18.98 0.66 -22.57
N ASP A 57 -18.54 1.43 -21.57
CA ASP A 57 -17.15 1.93 -21.52
C ASP A 57 -16.18 0.81 -21.07
N VAL A 58 -15.71 0.03 -22.06
CA VAL A 58 -14.83 -1.12 -21.86
C VAL A 58 -13.43 -0.69 -21.40
N GLU A 59 -13.02 0.54 -21.72
CA GLU A 59 -11.71 1.08 -21.37
C GLU A 59 -11.62 1.39 -19.87
N GLU A 60 -12.62 2.08 -19.32
CA GLU A 60 -12.69 2.35 -17.87
C GLU A 60 -12.92 1.05 -17.09
N ALA A 61 -13.72 0.12 -17.63
CA ALA A 61 -13.85 -1.21 -17.04
C ALA A 61 -12.54 -2.03 -17.09
N ALA A 62 -11.69 -1.81 -18.10
CA ALA A 62 -10.36 -2.42 -18.19
C ALA A 62 -9.36 -1.77 -17.23
N LYS A 63 -9.40 -0.44 -17.04
CA LYS A 63 -8.62 0.27 -16.01
C LYS A 63 -9.02 -0.18 -14.61
N LEU A 64 -10.32 -0.34 -14.36
CA LEU A 64 -10.83 -0.91 -13.12
C LEU A 64 -10.38 -2.36 -12.95
N ARG A 65 -10.52 -3.22 -13.97
CA ARG A 65 -10.01 -4.60 -13.92
C ARG A 65 -8.51 -4.64 -13.62
N SER A 66 -7.72 -3.82 -14.28
CA SER A 66 -6.27 -3.70 -14.04
C SER A 66 -5.97 -3.21 -12.62
N ALA A 67 -6.70 -2.20 -12.11
CA ALA A 67 -6.55 -1.69 -10.75
C ALA A 67 -6.93 -2.75 -9.70
N LEU A 68 -8.05 -3.45 -9.92
CA LEU A 68 -8.51 -4.54 -9.10
C LEU A 68 -7.50 -5.68 -9.10
N GLU A 69 -6.92 -6.02 -10.24
CA GLU A 69 -5.94 -7.09 -10.37
C GLU A 69 -4.62 -6.82 -9.62
N SER A 70 -4.27 -5.57 -9.28
CA SER A 70 -2.88 -5.24 -8.91
C SER A 70 -2.60 -4.62 -7.52
N TRP A 71 -3.59 -4.27 -6.67
CA TRP A 71 -3.33 -3.32 -5.55
C TRP A 71 -3.75 -3.75 -4.11
N GLY A 72 -3.34 -4.92 -3.65
CA GLY A 72 -3.26 -5.18 -2.20
C GLY A 72 -3.23 -6.65 -1.79
N LEU A 73 -4.39 -7.32 -1.85
CA LEU A 73 -4.55 -8.75 -1.52
C LEU A 73 -4.25 -9.68 -2.71
N PHE A 74 -4.18 -9.11 -3.92
CA PHE A 74 -3.94 -9.84 -5.16
C PHE A 74 -2.55 -10.46 -5.26
N ALA A 75 -1.57 -9.94 -4.52
CA ALA A 75 -0.24 -10.53 -4.51
C ALA A 75 -0.26 -11.98 -3.99
N ILE A 76 -1.11 -12.28 -2.99
CA ILE A 76 -1.30 -13.66 -2.49
C ILE A 76 -2.06 -14.49 -3.52
N MET A 77 -3.21 -14.01 -4.01
CA MET A 77 -4.07 -14.77 -4.95
C MET A 77 -3.41 -15.04 -6.31
N SER A 78 -2.56 -14.13 -6.78
CA SER A 78 -1.81 -14.25 -8.04
C SER A 78 -0.52 -15.04 -7.90
N ASN A 79 -0.24 -15.63 -6.74
CA ASN A 79 1.01 -16.31 -6.46
C ASN A 79 2.25 -15.44 -6.72
N GLY A 80 2.17 -14.12 -6.43
CA GLY A 80 3.29 -13.19 -6.55
C GLY A 80 3.54 -12.62 -7.94
N ILE A 81 2.70 -12.94 -8.93
CA ILE A 81 2.72 -12.30 -10.25
C ILE A 81 2.46 -10.80 -10.10
N PHE A 82 1.46 -10.43 -9.30
CA PHE A 82 1.21 -9.04 -8.94
C PHE A 82 1.94 -8.68 -7.63
N ARG A 83 2.54 -7.49 -7.61
CA ARG A 83 3.27 -6.97 -6.45
C ARG A 83 2.53 -5.77 -5.87
N SER A 84 2.43 -5.70 -4.55
CA SER A 84 1.84 -4.56 -3.86
C SER A 84 2.91 -3.49 -3.62
N PRO A 85 2.85 -2.31 -4.28
CA PRO A 85 3.86 -1.28 -4.13
C PRO A 85 3.67 -0.48 -2.83
N VAL A 86 4.80 -0.11 -2.20
CA VAL A 86 4.79 0.84 -1.09
C VAL A 86 4.70 2.25 -1.65
N HIS A 87 3.65 2.98 -1.29
CA HIS A 87 3.43 4.37 -1.68
C HIS A 87 3.57 5.31 -0.47
N ARG A 88 4.03 6.54 -0.71
CA ARG A 88 4.22 7.58 0.32
C ARG A 88 3.61 8.89 -0.16
N VAL A 89 2.98 9.61 0.76
CA VAL A 89 2.58 11.01 0.57
C VAL A 89 3.63 11.92 1.23
N VAL A 90 4.04 12.98 0.54
CA VAL A 90 4.96 14.00 1.05
C VAL A 90 4.18 15.28 1.25
N THR A 91 4.42 15.97 2.36
CA THR A 91 3.78 17.25 2.69
C THR A 91 4.41 18.40 1.91
N ASN A 92 3.64 19.47 1.72
CA ASN A 92 4.10 20.72 1.13
C ASN A 92 3.75 21.86 2.09
N ALA A 93 4.70 22.77 2.34
CA ALA A 93 4.54 23.86 3.31
C ALA A 93 3.78 25.08 2.76
N GLU A 94 3.73 25.25 1.44
CA GLU A 94 3.15 26.42 0.77
C GLU A 94 1.74 26.15 0.25
N LYS A 95 1.41 24.90 -0.06
CA LYS A 95 0.16 24.53 -0.73
C LYS A 95 -0.48 23.30 -0.10
N GLU A 96 -1.76 23.44 0.22
CA GLU A 96 -2.58 22.32 0.66
C GLU A 96 -2.84 21.32 -0.48
N ARG A 97 -2.90 20.03 -0.14
CA ARG A 97 -3.28 18.97 -1.06
C ARG A 97 -4.36 18.11 -0.41
N LEU A 98 -5.55 18.11 -1.00
CA LEU A 98 -6.62 17.19 -0.66
C LEU A 98 -6.61 16.00 -1.61
N SER A 99 -6.84 14.80 -1.08
CA SER A 99 -7.08 13.60 -1.88
C SER A 99 -8.08 12.67 -1.20
N VAL A 100 -8.90 12.01 -2.00
CA VAL A 100 -9.82 10.95 -1.56
C VAL A 100 -9.28 9.62 -2.03
N ALA A 101 -9.25 8.63 -1.13
CA ALA A 101 -8.87 7.26 -1.46
C ALA A 101 -10.07 6.34 -1.19
N LEU A 102 -10.34 5.43 -2.14
CA LEU A 102 -11.36 4.40 -2.03
C LEU A 102 -10.68 3.03 -1.94
N PHE A 103 -11.06 2.23 -0.94
CA PHE A 103 -10.54 0.89 -0.75
C PHE A 103 -11.67 -0.13 -0.92
N TYR A 104 -11.46 -1.12 -1.78
CA TYR A 104 -12.33 -2.28 -1.89
C TYR A 104 -11.79 -3.39 -0.99
N SER A 105 -12.53 -3.71 0.08
CA SER A 105 -12.21 -4.82 0.97
C SER A 105 -12.96 -6.08 0.56
N ILE A 106 -12.28 -7.23 0.63
CA ILE A 106 -12.94 -8.53 0.63
C ILE A 106 -13.54 -8.76 2.03
N ASP A 107 -14.64 -9.51 2.11
CA ASP A 107 -15.24 -9.97 3.36
C ASP A 107 -14.16 -10.45 4.36
N PRO A 108 -14.04 -9.83 5.55
CA PRO A 108 -13.00 -10.15 6.53
C PRO A 108 -13.07 -11.60 7.03
N GLU A 109 -14.23 -12.25 6.91
CA GLU A 109 -14.39 -13.65 7.28
C GLU A 109 -14.01 -14.63 6.16
N ARG A 110 -13.63 -14.15 4.96
CA ARG A 110 -13.09 -15.02 3.92
C ARG A 110 -11.61 -15.30 4.12
N GLU A 111 -11.20 -16.42 3.53
CA GLU A 111 -9.80 -16.80 3.39
C GLU A 111 -9.37 -16.60 1.94
N ILE A 112 -8.12 -16.20 1.75
CA ILE A 112 -7.48 -16.09 0.43
C ILE A 112 -6.23 -16.96 0.40
N GLN A 113 -5.88 -17.44 -0.78
CA GLN A 113 -4.70 -18.24 -1.05
C GLN A 113 -4.34 -18.09 -2.54
N PRO A 114 -3.14 -18.51 -2.96
CA PRO A 114 -2.81 -18.57 -4.39
C PRO A 114 -3.88 -19.35 -5.17
N ALA A 115 -4.30 -18.81 -6.30
CA ALA A 115 -5.27 -19.46 -7.16
C ALA A 115 -4.67 -20.78 -7.67
N GLY A 116 -5.39 -21.90 -7.50
CA GLY A 116 -4.85 -23.22 -7.86
C GLY A 116 -4.42 -23.37 -9.32
N LYS A 117 -5.00 -22.56 -10.23
CA LYS A 117 -4.59 -22.52 -11.65
C LYS A 117 -3.21 -21.88 -11.89
N LEU A 118 -2.64 -21.22 -10.89
CA LEU A 118 -1.34 -20.55 -10.93
C LEU A 118 -0.27 -21.31 -10.12
N ILE A 119 -0.60 -22.53 -9.67
CA ILE A 119 0.29 -23.40 -8.93
C ILE A 119 0.48 -24.69 -9.73
N ASP A 120 1.73 -25.02 -10.02
CA ASP A 120 2.12 -26.26 -10.67
C ASP A 120 3.54 -26.68 -10.24
N GLU A 121 4.09 -27.74 -10.83
CA GLU A 121 5.43 -28.25 -10.51
C GLU A 121 6.55 -27.24 -10.78
N ASN A 122 6.38 -26.36 -11.77
CA ASN A 122 7.33 -25.31 -12.15
C ASN A 122 7.08 -23.99 -11.40
N HIS A 123 5.86 -23.80 -10.89
CA HIS A 123 5.42 -22.60 -10.16
C HIS A 123 4.79 -23.01 -8.82
N PRO A 124 5.59 -23.37 -7.81
CA PRO A 124 5.05 -23.75 -6.51
C PRO A 124 4.33 -22.59 -5.83
N ALA A 125 3.49 -22.90 -4.85
CA ALA A 125 2.84 -21.89 -4.03
C ALA A 125 3.89 -21.09 -3.25
N LEU A 126 3.87 -19.76 -3.41
CA LEU A 126 4.75 -18.84 -2.69
C LEU A 126 4.14 -18.30 -1.39
N TYR A 127 2.82 -18.44 -1.24
CA TYR A 127 2.07 -17.92 -0.11
C TYR A 127 1.14 -18.97 0.47
N LYS A 128 0.99 -18.95 1.79
CA LYS A 128 0.02 -19.77 2.51
C LYS A 128 -1.39 -19.20 2.41
N LYS A 129 -2.37 -20.00 2.81
CA LYS A 129 -3.75 -19.52 3.01
C LYS A 129 -3.80 -18.55 4.19
N VAL A 130 -4.52 -17.45 4.04
CA VAL A 130 -4.63 -16.38 5.03
C VAL A 130 -6.08 -15.95 5.23
N LYS A 131 -6.50 -15.76 6.49
CA LYS A 131 -7.78 -15.15 6.85
C LYS A 131 -7.68 -13.63 6.71
N ILE A 132 -8.61 -13.00 5.99
CA ILE A 132 -8.51 -11.58 5.65
C ILE A 132 -8.49 -10.68 6.90
N LYS A 133 -9.31 -10.98 7.92
CA LYS A 133 -9.31 -10.19 9.17
C LYS A 133 -7.95 -10.17 9.87
N GLU A 134 -7.23 -11.29 9.87
CA GLU A 134 -5.93 -11.42 10.51
C GLU A 134 -4.86 -10.67 9.71
N TYR A 135 -4.91 -10.79 8.38
CA TYR A 135 -4.03 -10.05 7.49
C TYR A 135 -4.20 -8.53 7.64
N ILE A 136 -5.45 -8.05 7.68
CA ILE A 136 -5.75 -6.63 7.84
C ILE A 136 -5.34 -6.14 9.23
N ALA A 137 -5.61 -6.90 10.29
CA ALA A 137 -5.19 -6.53 11.64
C ALA A 137 -3.65 -6.41 11.73
N GLY A 138 -2.93 -7.30 11.06
CA GLY A 138 -1.47 -7.29 11.01
C GLY A 138 -0.86 -6.13 10.23
N LEU A 139 -1.60 -5.47 9.32
CA LEU A 139 -1.08 -4.37 8.49
C LEU A 139 -0.49 -3.25 9.35
N TYR A 140 -1.24 -2.77 10.34
CA TYR A 140 -0.83 -1.63 11.17
C TYR A 140 0.39 -1.95 12.04
N GLU A 141 0.38 -3.11 12.68
CA GLU A 141 1.47 -3.55 13.55
C GLU A 141 2.77 -3.72 12.76
N HIS A 142 2.74 -4.46 11.65
CA HIS A 142 3.94 -4.72 10.85
C HIS A 142 4.48 -3.44 10.21
N PHE A 143 3.58 -2.59 9.71
CA PHE A 143 3.98 -1.32 9.11
C PHE A 143 4.68 -0.41 10.12
N SER A 144 4.23 -0.37 11.38
CA SER A 144 4.90 0.39 12.46
C SER A 144 6.33 -0.07 12.73
N GLN A 145 6.64 -1.33 12.41
CA GLN A 145 7.96 -1.94 12.53
C GLN A 145 8.79 -1.85 11.23
N GLY A 146 8.27 -1.17 10.19
CA GLY A 146 8.91 -1.09 8.87
C GLY A 146 8.86 -2.40 8.08
N LYS A 147 7.96 -3.33 8.44
CA LYS A 147 7.78 -4.63 7.79
C LYS A 147 6.50 -4.65 6.97
N MET A 148 6.50 -5.43 5.88
CA MET A 148 5.30 -5.67 5.10
C MET A 148 4.58 -6.92 5.64
N VAL A 149 3.29 -6.79 5.97
CA VAL A 149 2.51 -7.94 6.49
C VAL A 149 2.50 -9.12 5.52
N ILE A 150 2.64 -8.88 4.22
CA ILE A 150 2.70 -9.91 3.18
C ILE A 150 3.86 -10.90 3.38
N GLU A 151 4.96 -10.47 4.03
CA GLU A 151 6.08 -11.36 4.35
C GLU A 151 5.67 -12.46 5.33
N THR A 152 4.69 -12.20 6.20
CA THR A 152 4.14 -13.21 7.11
C THR A 152 3.32 -14.28 6.39
N ALA A 153 2.89 -14.00 5.16
CA ALA A 153 2.08 -14.88 4.34
C ALA A 153 2.91 -15.78 3.42
N LYS A 154 4.23 -15.57 3.30
CA LYS A 154 5.11 -16.41 2.49
C LYS A 154 5.28 -17.82 3.09
N ILE A 155 5.58 -18.79 2.24
CA ILE A 155 5.96 -20.17 2.60
C ILE A 155 7.47 -20.26 2.76
#